data_AF-A0A1Y1MGY7-F1
#
_entry.id   AF-A0A1Y1MGY7-F1
#
_cell.length_a   1.000
_cell.length_b   1.000
_cell.length_c   1.000
_cell.angle_alpha   90.00
_cell.angle_beta   90.00
_cell.angle_gamma   90.00
#
_symmetry.space_group_name_H-M   'P 1'
#
loop_
_entity.id
_entity.type
_entity.pdbx_description
1 polymer ?
#
loop_
_entity_poly.entity_id
_entity_poly.type
_entity_poly.pdbx_seq_one_letter_code
_entity_poly.pdbx_strand_id
1 'polypeptide(L)'
;MEKYRSAECPICFHVFPGKIFMCISGHSLCESCWEITIRCAICNEYMTSMRNFTVEALIKEFKENLYSSASKIQKTASKARVKAKEPICPASPSCKSFQSDKHDPIRHMETFHCHDLIKSMYRSGIKSSTVSRSFSSCTSILTTPS
;
A
#
# COMPACT_ATOMS: atom_id res chain seq x y z
N MET A 1 4.95 -5.20 22.65
CA MET A 1 5.80 -4.11 22.15
C MET A 1 5.62 -4.05 20.64
N GLU A 2 4.60 -3.35 20.18
CA GLU A 2 4.21 -3.36 18.77
C GLU A 2 5.13 -2.48 17.92
N LYS A 3 5.85 -3.17 17.02
CA LYS A 3 6.02 -2.83 15.61
C LYS A 3 6.39 -1.38 15.31
N TYR A 4 7.64 -1.01 15.60
CA TYR A 4 8.29 -0.02 14.76
C TYR A 4 8.57 -0.68 13.40
N ARG A 5 7.83 -0.29 12.35
CA ARG A 5 8.18 -0.67 10.97
C ARG A 5 9.46 0.09 10.61
N SER A 6 10.61 -0.56 10.83
CA SER A 6 11.95 0.04 10.79
C SER A 6 12.36 0.69 9.47
N ALA A 7 11.55 0.60 8.41
CA ALA A 7 11.84 1.11 7.08
C ALA A 7 10.90 2.24 6.63
N GLU A 8 9.98 2.71 7.49
CA GLU A 8 9.02 3.78 7.16
C GLU A 8 9.33 5.07 7.92
N CYS A 9 9.10 6.20 7.27
CA CYS A 9 9.20 7.51 7.90
C CYS A 9 8.04 7.71 8.89
N PRO A 10 8.30 8.12 10.15
CA PRO A 10 7.25 8.28 11.17
C PRO A 10 6.30 9.46 10.92
N ILE A 11 6.61 10.33 9.94
CA ILE A 11 5.80 11.51 9.62
C ILE A 11 4.89 11.23 8.43
N CYS A 12 5.44 10.78 7.30
CA CYS A 12 4.68 10.55 6.08
C CYS A 12 4.27 9.09 5.86
N PHE A 13 4.75 8.16 6.70
CA PHE A 13 4.49 6.72 6.62
C PHE A 13 4.88 6.06 5.28
N HIS A 14 5.66 6.75 4.46
CA HIS A 14 6.27 6.17 3.27
C HIS A 14 7.56 5.44 3.64
N VAL A 15 7.84 4.36 2.92
CA VAL A 15 9.16 3.71 2.95
C VAL A 15 10.20 4.76 2.58
N PHE A 16 11.28 4.90 3.35
CA PHE A 16 12.24 5.99 3.17
C PHE A 16 12.71 6.12 1.71
N PRO A 17 12.41 7.24 1.04
CA PRO A 17 12.89 7.52 -0.30
C PRO A 17 14.20 8.30 -0.23
N GLY A 18 15.20 7.87 -1.01
CA GLY A 18 16.42 8.65 -1.21
C GLY A 18 17.23 8.86 0.07
N LYS A 19 17.46 10.12 0.43
CA LYS A 19 18.30 10.51 1.57
C LYS A 19 17.54 10.41 2.90
N ILE A 20 18.22 9.89 3.90
CA ILE A 20 17.65 9.68 5.24
C ILE A 20 18.47 10.47 6.24
N PHE A 21 17.81 11.34 7.02
CA PHE A 21 18.45 12.19 8.02
C PHE A 21 18.09 11.74 9.42
N MET A 22 18.95 12.00 10.40
CA MET A 22 18.74 11.57 11.78
C MET A 22 18.78 12.71 12.80
N CYS A 23 18.02 12.56 13.88
CA CYS A 23 18.17 13.41 15.05
C CYS A 23 19.40 13.03 15.87
N ILE A 24 19.76 13.84 16.87
CA ILE A 24 20.90 13.58 17.76
C ILE A 24 20.77 12.22 18.47
N SER A 25 19.55 11.79 18.81
CA SER A 25 19.29 10.49 19.43
C SER A 25 19.27 9.30 18.45
N GLY A 26 19.36 9.54 17.14
CA GLY A 26 19.46 8.50 16.11
C GLY A 26 18.17 8.12 15.38
N HIS A 27 17.05 8.80 15.62
CA HIS A 27 15.80 8.55 14.89
C HIS A 27 15.83 9.13 13.47
N SER A 28 15.35 8.37 12.49
CA SER A 28 15.48 8.69 11.07
C SER A 28 14.20 9.29 10.46
N LEU A 29 14.37 10.31 9.60
CA LEU A 29 13.34 10.96 8.78
C LEU A 29 13.76 10.96 7.30
N CYS A 30 12.80 10.95 6.38
CA CYS A 30 13.10 11.17 4.95
C CYS A 30 13.44 12.64 4.68
N GLU A 31 14.16 12.91 3.59
CA GLU A 31 14.56 14.26 3.15
C GLU A 31 13.41 15.28 3.19
N SER A 32 12.27 14.97 2.56
CA SER A 32 11.12 15.88 2.52
C SER A 32 10.52 16.20 3.89
N CYS A 33 10.56 15.26 4.84
CA CYS A 33 10.06 15.50 6.19
C CYS A 33 11.11 16.20 7.06
N TRP A 34 12.39 15.92 6.82
CA TRP A 34 13.50 16.60 7.49
C TRP A 34 13.53 18.10 7.15
N GLU A 35 13.32 18.47 5.89
CA GLU A 35 13.34 19.88 5.45
C GLU A 35 12.29 20.76 6.15
N ILE A 36 11.17 20.16 6.56
CA ILE A 36 10.06 20.87 7.22
C ILE A 36 10.06 20.70 8.75
N THR A 37 10.99 19.93 9.32
CA THR A 37 11.03 19.65 10.76
C THR A 37 12.37 19.95 11.41
N ILE A 38 12.35 20.76 12.48
CA ILE A 38 13.54 21.10 13.27
C ILE A 38 13.74 20.12 14.44
N ARG A 39 12.65 19.49 14.90
CA ARG A 39 12.60 18.61 16.08
C ARG A 39 12.09 17.23 15.67
N CYS A 40 12.66 16.20 16.27
CA CYS A 40 12.29 14.82 16.03
C CYS A 40 10.87 14.53 16.52
N ALA A 41 10.01 13.96 15.68
CA ALA A 41 8.65 13.57 16.03
C ALA A 41 8.56 12.43 17.08
N ILE A 42 9.68 11.75 17.37
CA ILE A 42 9.74 10.59 18.26
C ILE A 42 10.25 10.95 19.65
N CYS A 43 11.43 11.60 19.72
CA CYS A 43 12.08 11.93 20.99
C CYS A 43 12.13 13.43 21.29
N ASN A 44 11.60 14.27 20.40
CA ASN A 44 11.64 15.73 20.51
C ASN A 44 13.06 16.33 20.59
N GLU A 45 14.10 15.60 20.20
CA GLU A 45 15.46 16.13 20.10
C GLU A 45 15.69 16.84 18.74
N TYR A 46 16.70 17.70 18.63
CA TYR A 46 16.99 18.40 17.37
C TYR A 46 17.34 17.45 16.22
N MET A 47 16.79 17.76 15.04
CA MET A 47 17.23 17.15 13.80
C MET A 47 18.63 17.64 13.44
N THR A 48 19.46 16.74 12.94
CA THR A 48 20.80 17.08 12.44
C THR A 48 20.82 17.05 10.92
N SER A 49 21.85 17.63 10.28
CA SER A 49 22.12 17.45 8.85
C SER A 49 22.84 16.13 8.53
N MET A 50 23.05 15.27 9.53
CA MET A 50 23.72 13.98 9.35
C MET A 50 22.80 13.00 8.63
N ARG A 51 23.34 12.35 7.60
CA ARG A 51 22.66 11.30 6.84
C ARG A 51 22.93 9.92 7.44
N ASN A 52 21.90 9.08 7.45
CA ASN A 52 21.96 7.71 7.92
C ASN A 52 22.21 6.74 6.75
N PHE A 53 23.46 6.68 6.29
CA PHE A 53 23.88 5.83 5.17
C PHE A 53 23.63 4.33 5.42
N THR A 54 23.63 3.89 6.68
CA THR A 54 23.33 2.50 7.04
C THR A 54 21.89 2.13 6.66
N VAL A 55 20.91 2.96 7.04
CA VAL A 55 19.50 2.70 6.69
C VAL A 55 19.29 2.83 5.18
N GLU A 56 19.97 3.78 4.53
CA GLU A 56 19.92 3.92 3.07
C GLU A 56 20.43 2.65 2.36
N ALA A 57 21.56 2.10 2.79
CA ALA A 57 22.13 0.87 2.24
C ALA A 57 21.20 -0.34 2.45
N LEU A 58 20.65 -0.52 3.66
CA LEU A 58 19.73 -1.61 3.95
C LEU A 58 18.47 -1.55 3.08
N ILE A 59 17.90 -0.36 2.87
CA ILE A 59 16.71 -0.19 2.02
C ILE A 59 17.05 -0.45 0.55
N LYS A 60 18.25 -0.05 0.10
CA LYS A 60 18.74 -0.34 -1.25
C LYS A 60 18.89 -1.84 -1.47
N GLU A 61 19.58 -2.54 -0.57
CA GLU A 61 19.73 -4.00 -0.62
C GLU A 61 18.40 -4.72 -0.58
N PHE A 62 17.46 -4.28 0.27
CA PHE A 62 16.13 -4.87 0.33
C PHE A 62 15.37 -4.71 -1.00
N LYS A 63 15.45 -3.52 -1.62
CA LYS A 63 14.89 -3.29 -2.96
C LYS A 63 15.56 -4.20 -4.00
N GLU A 64 16.89 -4.23 -4.05
CA GLU A 64 17.64 -5.07 -4.99
C GLU A 64 17.34 -6.56 -4.81
N ASN A 65 17.15 -7.02 -3.58
CA ASN A 65 16.77 -8.40 -3.29
C ASN A 65 15.34 -8.71 -3.74
N LEU A 66 14.38 -7.79 -3.60
CA LEU A 66 13.03 -7.96 -4.15
C LEU A 66 13.04 -8.02 -5.68
N TYR A 67 13.86 -7.20 -6.34
CA TYR A 67 14.05 -7.26 -7.80
C TYR A 67 14.87 -8.49 -8.25
N SER A 68 15.81 -8.97 -7.42
CA SER A 68 16.62 -10.16 -7.72
C SER A 68 15.89 -11.47 -7.45
N SER A 69 14.93 -11.45 -6.53
CA SER A 69 13.94 -12.53 -6.33
C SER A 69 12.97 -12.63 -7.50
N ALA A 70 12.70 -11.50 -8.18
CA ALA A 70 11.96 -11.48 -9.44
C ALA A 70 12.80 -11.93 -10.65
N SER A 71 14.14 -11.82 -10.60
CA SER A 71 15.04 -12.20 -11.70
C SER A 71 15.59 -13.63 -11.63
N LYS A 72 15.56 -14.31 -10.48
CA LYS A 72 15.80 -15.78 -10.42
C LYS A 72 14.68 -16.64 -11.01
N ILE A 73 13.63 -16.03 -11.58
CA ILE A 73 12.60 -16.72 -12.37
C ILE A 73 13.00 -16.86 -13.86
N GLN A 74 14.11 -16.30 -14.34
CA GLN A 74 14.45 -16.39 -15.77
C GLN A 74 15.90 -16.77 -16.06
N LYS A 75 16.25 -18.03 -15.82
CA LYS A 75 17.31 -18.73 -16.59
C LYS A 75 16.99 -20.22 -16.83
N THR A 76 15.74 -20.52 -17.16
CA THR A 76 15.42 -21.65 -18.05
C THR A 76 14.56 -21.09 -19.17
N ALA A 77 15.23 -20.56 -20.19
CA ALA A 77 14.60 -20.16 -21.44
C ALA A 77 14.22 -21.40 -22.25
N SER A 78 13.26 -22.19 -21.75
CA SER A 78 12.34 -22.91 -22.63
C SER A 78 11.20 -21.93 -22.93
N LYS A 79 11.01 -21.62 -24.21
CA LYS A 79 9.90 -20.80 -24.72
C LYS A 79 8.57 -21.42 -24.28
N ALA A 80 8.05 -21.02 -23.14
CA ALA A 80 6.66 -21.22 -22.77
C ALA A 80 6.04 -19.83 -22.68
N ARG A 81 5.19 -19.49 -23.67
CA ARG A 81 4.20 -18.42 -23.53
C ARG A 81 3.46 -18.67 -22.21
N VAL A 82 3.78 -17.93 -21.15
CA VAL A 82 2.92 -17.90 -19.97
C VAL A 82 1.67 -17.13 -20.40
N LYS A 83 0.63 -17.88 -20.77
CA LYS A 83 -0.71 -17.35 -20.96
C LYS A 83 -1.08 -16.64 -19.64
N ALA A 84 -1.20 -15.31 -19.68
CA ALA A 84 -1.66 -14.54 -18.54
C ALA A 84 -2.90 -15.23 -17.98
N LYS A 85 -2.87 -15.66 -16.71
CA LYS A 85 -4.08 -16.17 -16.05
C LYS A 85 -5.12 -15.07 -16.17
N GLU A 86 -6.28 -15.41 -16.71
CA GLU A 86 -7.35 -14.45 -16.90
C GLU A 86 -7.70 -13.82 -15.55
N PRO A 87 -7.97 -12.50 -15.50
CA PRO A 87 -8.35 -11.86 -14.26
C PRO A 87 -9.58 -12.57 -13.68
N ILE A 88 -9.63 -12.70 -12.35
CA ILE A 88 -10.73 -13.35 -11.62
C ILE A 88 -11.27 -12.34 -10.62
N CYS A 89 -12.59 -12.33 -10.41
CA CYS A 89 -13.22 -11.48 -9.41
C CYS A 89 -12.73 -11.85 -7.98
N PRO A 90 -12.26 -10.87 -7.17
CA PRO A 90 -11.76 -11.12 -5.81
C PRO A 90 -12.82 -11.61 -4.82
N ALA A 91 -14.10 -11.27 -5.04
CA ALA A 91 -15.20 -11.71 -4.17
C ALA A 91 -15.60 -13.17 -4.42
N SER A 92 -15.56 -13.63 -5.67
CA SER A 92 -15.85 -15.02 -6.01
C SER A 92 -15.33 -15.41 -7.41
N PRO A 93 -14.63 -16.55 -7.55
CA PRO A 93 -14.24 -17.10 -8.86
C PRO A 93 -15.41 -17.41 -9.80
N SER A 94 -16.62 -17.53 -9.27
CA SER A 94 -17.86 -17.82 -10.02
C SER A 94 -18.74 -16.59 -10.24
N CYS A 95 -18.21 -15.38 -10.07
CA CYS A 95 -18.96 -14.14 -10.28
C CYS A 95 -19.42 -14.01 -11.75
N LYS A 96 -20.71 -14.20 -12.00
CA LYS A 96 -21.32 -14.16 -13.34
C LYS A 96 -21.11 -12.80 -14.02
N SER A 97 -21.11 -11.71 -13.26
CA SER A 97 -20.93 -10.34 -13.76
C SER A 97 -19.50 -10.00 -14.20
N PHE A 98 -18.50 -10.81 -13.82
CA PHE A 98 -17.10 -10.62 -14.24
C PHE A 98 -16.72 -11.45 -15.46
N GLN A 99 -17.53 -12.44 -15.82
CA GLN A 99 -17.26 -13.35 -16.95
C GLN A 99 -17.75 -12.80 -18.30
N SER A 100 -18.70 -11.85 -18.30
CA SER A 100 -19.24 -11.24 -19.52
C SER A 100 -18.38 -10.11 -20.06
N ASP A 101 -17.79 -9.31 -19.18
CA ASP A 101 -16.94 -8.19 -19.53
C ASP A 101 -15.71 -8.22 -18.62
N LYS A 102 -14.53 -8.40 -19.23
CA LYS A 102 -13.21 -8.41 -18.57
C LYS A 102 -12.89 -7.01 -18.01
N HIS A 103 -13.67 -6.57 -17.03
CA HIS A 103 -13.56 -5.26 -16.42
C HIS A 103 -12.36 -5.19 -15.47
N ASP A 104 -11.90 -3.96 -15.24
CA ASP A 104 -10.98 -3.65 -14.15
C ASP A 104 -11.56 -4.20 -12.83
N PRO A 105 -10.86 -5.10 -12.12
CA PRO A 105 -11.35 -5.72 -10.89
C PRO A 105 -11.74 -4.69 -9.81
N ILE A 106 -11.07 -3.53 -9.75
CA ILE A 106 -11.35 -2.47 -8.78
C ILE A 106 -12.72 -1.85 -9.11
N ARG A 107 -12.90 -1.43 -10.37
CA ARG A 107 -14.16 -0.83 -10.84
C ARG A 107 -15.33 -1.82 -10.77
N HIS A 108 -15.08 -3.10 -11.04
CA HIS A 108 -16.07 -4.17 -10.86
C HIS A 108 -16.53 -4.28 -9.41
N MET A 109 -15.59 -4.29 -8.45
CA MET A 109 -15.95 -4.39 -7.04
C MET A 109 -16.73 -3.17 -6.56
N GLU A 110 -16.38 -1.96 -7.00
CA GLU A 110 -17.12 -0.73 -6.68
C GLU A 110 -18.56 -0.77 -7.22
N THR A 111 -18.77 -1.35 -8.40
CA THR A 111 -20.07 -1.35 -9.08
C THR A 111 -20.98 -2.50 -8.63
N PHE A 112 -20.43 -3.70 -8.43
CA PHE A 112 -21.21 -4.93 -8.23
C PHE A 112 -21.04 -5.56 -6.83
N HIS A 113 -19.99 -5.20 -6.08
CA HIS A 113 -19.68 -5.75 -4.75
C HIS A 113 -19.40 -4.66 -3.70
N CYS A 114 -20.00 -3.49 -3.88
CA CYS A 114 -19.88 -2.33 -2.97
C CYS A 114 -20.12 -2.73 -1.50
N HIS A 115 -21.10 -3.59 -1.24
CA HIS A 115 -21.42 -4.05 0.11
C HIS A 115 -20.39 -5.04 0.69
N ASP A 116 -19.76 -5.88 -0.13
CA ASP A 116 -18.69 -6.80 0.31
C ASP A 116 -17.40 -6.03 0.66
N LEU A 117 -17.11 -4.95 -0.09
CA LEU A 117 -16.05 -4.00 0.25
C LEU A 117 -16.31 -3.33 1.60
N ILE A 118 -17.53 -2.83 1.82
CA ILE A 118 -17.93 -2.20 3.10
C ILE A 118 -17.80 -3.20 4.25
N LYS A 119 -18.28 -4.44 4.10
CA LYS A 119 -18.13 -5.50 5.12
C LYS A 119 -16.68 -5.85 5.42
N SER A 120 -15.82 -5.90 4.40
CA SER A 120 -14.37 -6.11 4.56
C SER A 120 -13.72 -4.98 5.37
N MET A 121 -14.12 -3.73 5.12
CA MET A 121 -13.62 -2.56 5.85
C MET A 121 -14.06 -2.57 7.32
N TYR A 122 -15.32 -2.93 7.61
CA TYR A 122 -15.82 -3.06 8.99
C TYR A 122 -15.12 -4.18 9.77
N ARG A 123 -14.86 -5.34 9.12
CA ARG A 123 -14.06 -6.43 9.74
C ARG A 123 -12.62 -6.01 10.02
N SER A 124 -12.10 -5.07 9.26
CA SER A 124 -10.75 -4.51 9.42
C SER A 124 -10.69 -3.37 10.45
N GLY A 125 -11.80 -3.07 11.16
CA GLY A 125 -11.84 -2.09 12.24
C GLY A 125 -11.79 -0.62 11.79
N ILE A 126 -11.99 -0.35 10.51
CA ILE A 126 -11.98 1.02 9.97
C ILE A 126 -13.34 1.68 10.25
N LYS A 127 -13.38 2.64 11.19
CA LYS A 127 -14.60 3.39 11.52
C LYS A 127 -14.94 4.39 10.40
N SER A 128 -16.15 4.25 9.84
CA SER A 128 -16.65 5.03 8.71
C SER A 128 -17.15 6.41 9.16
N SER A 129 -16.39 7.46 8.82
CA SER A 129 -16.89 8.85 8.82
C SER A 129 -16.51 9.63 7.55
N THR A 130 -15.80 9.01 6.60
CA THR A 130 -15.27 9.70 5.40
C THR A 130 -15.82 9.15 4.08
N VAL A 131 -16.79 8.24 4.13
CA VAL A 131 -17.25 7.46 2.96
C VAL A 131 -18.63 7.94 2.46
N SER A 132 -18.86 9.25 2.44
CA SER A 132 -20.07 9.84 1.83
C SER A 132 -19.80 10.46 0.45
N ARG A 133 -18.54 10.58 0.02
CA ARG A 133 -18.18 11.28 -1.23
C ARG A 133 -17.78 10.38 -2.42
N SER A 134 -17.51 9.10 -2.20
CA SER A 134 -17.13 8.17 -3.29
C SER A 134 -18.19 7.13 -3.65
N PHE A 135 -19.34 7.12 -2.96
CA PHE A 135 -20.38 6.11 -3.13
C PHE A 135 -21.76 6.71 -3.43
N SER A 136 -21.82 7.82 -4.16
CA SER A 136 -23.09 8.37 -4.68
C SER A 136 -23.85 7.40 -5.60
N SER A 137 -23.23 6.29 -6.01
CA SER A 137 -23.85 5.25 -6.84
C SER A 137 -24.50 4.10 -6.04
N CYS A 138 -24.13 3.88 -4.78
CA CYS A 138 -24.71 2.79 -3.96
C CYS A 138 -26.01 3.21 -3.24
N THR A 139 -26.41 4.49 -3.32
CA THR A 139 -27.63 5.02 -2.67
C THR A 139 -28.93 4.61 -3.38
N SER A 140 -28.86 4.03 -4.58
CA SER A 140 -30.05 3.69 -5.38
C SER A 140 -30.62 2.29 -5.09
N ILE A 141 -29.97 1.45 -4.27
CA ILE A 141 -30.40 0.05 -4.04
C ILE A 141 -31.21 -0.13 -2.75
N LEU A 142 -31.42 0.93 -1.96
CA LEU A 142 -32.33 0.90 -0.80
C LEU A 142 -33.70 1.48 -1.14
N THR A 143 -34.33 0.98 -2.21
CA THR A 143 -35.80 0.98 -2.30
C THR A 143 -36.27 -0.46 -2.46
N THR A 144 -36.68 -1.04 -1.33
CA THR A 144 -37.41 -2.30 -1.27
C THR A 144 -38.79 -2.13 -1.90
N PRO A 145 -39.24 -3.00 -2.82
CA PRO A 145 -40.67 -3.21 -3.00
C PRO A 145 -41.16 -4.24 -1.97
N SER A 146 -42.27 -3.91 -1.30
CA SER A 146 -43.15 -4.88 -0.62
C SER A 146 -44.10 -5.50 -1.64
#